data_AF-A0A7X6YP55-F1
#
_entry.id   AF-A0A7X6YP55-F1
#
_cell.length_a   1.000
_cell.length_b   1.000
_cell.length_c   1.000
_cell.angle_alpha   90.00
_cell.angle_beta   90.00
_cell.angle_gamma   90.00
#
_symmetry.space_group_name_H-M   'P 1'
#
loop_
_entity.id
_entity.type
_entity.pdbx_description
1 polymer ?
#
loop_
_entity_poly.entity_id
_entity_poly.type
_entity_poly.pdbx_seq_one_letter_code
_entity_poly.pdbx_strand_id
1 'polypeptide(L)'
;MRRRQSARIVFVTSLLSIILLVLSLAGVLNPPIAGADRFAEEREAAHNLGAPDLTDPDGVAKSSDPAEQGTDSSTDPTEAKGGDESPDPGESGPVSTQALDVSGNDPSLLAPREDGLLRVWPQESSLPQLHDVDYDYYLSLEKESKALSGITVILDPSFGGSSTGASVVTDSGVLAEKDIVLAIAQIAERYLTEMGADVIMTRSSDIEHSLFYVTALTADTVLERYAKEAAAANYDTQLIDDLRLQMSDVMRINQNSADSGGRGLFGGIGTSARLRLIYDIQAQYGDVLFINISLNQDNDAKKSGAEIRLMKQDFVTEVNNSYVEDQDPNTLSPNYSMIDSQSRAKLAWLLYGHLQHQLPSIAAETDPRLTETDMAVLRLNNLTAVSVVPGYLSNAADRAVLGSEAGQQKVASAIAYAVRQYYVGP
;
A
#
# COMPACT_ATOMS: atom_id res chain seq x y z
N MET A 1 -35.84 2.37 -30.46
CA MET A 1 -34.57 1.90 -31.07
C MET A 1 -33.42 1.61 -30.08
N ARG A 2 -33.49 1.98 -28.79
CA ARG A 2 -32.35 1.86 -27.83
C ARG A 2 -32.17 0.52 -27.09
N ARG A 3 -33.21 -0.32 -26.92
CA ARG A 3 -33.10 -1.63 -26.22
C ARG A 3 -32.09 -2.60 -26.87
N ARG A 4 -31.92 -2.54 -28.20
CA ARG A 4 -30.91 -3.35 -28.91
C ARG A 4 -29.49 -2.84 -28.73
N GLN A 5 -29.28 -1.58 -28.35
CA GLN A 5 -27.95 -1.03 -28.05
C GLN A 5 -27.51 -1.39 -26.64
N SER A 6 -28.39 -1.34 -25.64
CA SER A 6 -28.05 -1.72 -24.25
C SER A 6 -27.73 -3.21 -24.11
N ALA A 7 -28.51 -4.09 -24.76
CA ALA A 7 -28.20 -5.52 -24.81
C ALA A 7 -26.89 -5.82 -25.56
N ARG A 8 -26.54 -5.00 -26.56
CA ARG A 8 -25.23 -5.07 -27.24
C ARG A 8 -24.09 -4.60 -26.34
N ILE A 9 -24.28 -3.58 -25.51
CA ILE A 9 -23.24 -3.10 -24.59
C ILE A 9 -22.97 -4.13 -23.50
N VAL A 10 -24.00 -4.69 -22.86
CA VAL A 10 -23.85 -5.76 -21.85
C VAL A 10 -23.22 -7.01 -22.46
N PHE A 11 -23.60 -7.37 -23.69
CA PHE A 11 -22.98 -8.49 -24.40
C PHE A 11 -21.50 -8.22 -24.72
N VAL A 12 -21.16 -6.99 -25.13
CA VAL A 12 -19.77 -6.59 -25.43
C VAL A 12 -18.92 -6.54 -24.16
N THR A 13 -19.44 -6.04 -23.04
CA THR A 13 -18.70 -6.02 -21.78
C THR A 13 -18.47 -7.42 -21.22
N SER A 14 -19.47 -8.30 -21.27
CA SER A 14 -19.30 -9.70 -20.84
C SER A 14 -18.34 -10.48 -21.75
N LEU A 15 -18.40 -10.24 -23.06
CA LEU A 15 -17.46 -10.84 -24.01
C LEU A 15 -16.03 -10.33 -23.78
N LEU A 16 -15.88 -9.04 -23.47
CA LEU A 16 -14.58 -8.44 -23.13
C LEU A 16 -14.02 -9.05 -21.84
N SER A 17 -14.83 -9.21 -20.79
CA SER A 17 -14.40 -9.86 -19.54
C SER A 17 -13.98 -11.32 -19.74
N ILE A 18 -14.70 -12.08 -20.59
CA ILE A 18 -14.34 -13.46 -20.92
C ILE A 18 -13.03 -13.49 -21.71
N ILE A 19 -12.82 -12.57 -22.66
CA ILE A 19 -11.57 -12.45 -23.41
C ILE A 19 -10.41 -12.09 -22.48
N LEU A 20 -10.60 -11.15 -21.55
CA LEU A 20 -9.59 -10.78 -20.56
C LEU A 20 -9.23 -11.97 -19.65
N LEU A 21 -10.22 -12.75 -19.21
CA LEU A 21 -10.01 -13.97 -18.42
C LEU A 21 -9.25 -15.05 -19.20
N VAL A 22 -9.59 -15.27 -20.47
CA VAL A 22 -8.90 -16.24 -21.33
C VAL A 22 -7.47 -15.79 -21.64
N LEU A 23 -7.25 -14.50 -21.89
CA LEU A 23 -5.91 -13.93 -22.08
C LEU A 23 -5.08 -14.00 -20.80
N SER A 24 -5.71 -13.86 -19.63
CA SER A 24 -5.07 -14.10 -18.34
C SER A 24 -4.66 -15.57 -18.17
N LEU A 25 -5.56 -16.52 -18.45
CA LEU A 25 -5.28 -17.96 -18.34
C LEU A 25 -4.22 -18.43 -19.36
N ALA A 26 -4.08 -17.72 -20.47
CA ALA A 26 -3.06 -17.97 -21.49
C ALA A 26 -1.72 -17.25 -21.23
N GLY A 27 -1.59 -16.52 -20.12
CA GLY A 27 -0.36 -15.79 -19.75
C GLY A 27 -0.08 -14.55 -20.62
N VAL A 28 -1.07 -14.03 -21.34
CA VAL A 28 -0.96 -12.85 -22.20
C VAL A 28 -1.30 -11.56 -21.42
N LEU A 29 -2.09 -11.67 -20.35
CA LEU A 29 -2.38 -10.60 -19.39
C LEU A 29 -2.07 -11.09 -17.97
N ASN A 30 -1.64 -10.18 -17.08
CA ASN A 30 -1.55 -10.51 -15.65
C ASN A 30 -2.94 -10.92 -15.14
N PRO A 31 -3.04 -11.96 -14.31
CA PRO A 31 -4.33 -12.34 -13.72
C PRO A 31 -4.91 -11.19 -12.90
N PRO A 32 -6.26 -11.05 -12.87
CA PRO A 32 -6.89 -10.17 -11.90
C PRO A 32 -6.39 -10.57 -10.51
N ILE A 33 -6.11 -9.56 -9.67
CA ILE A 33 -5.55 -9.69 -8.31
C ILE A 33 -6.26 -10.84 -7.60
N ALA A 34 -5.62 -12.00 -7.55
CA ALA A 34 -6.15 -13.17 -6.91
C ALA A 34 -5.79 -13.07 -5.43
N GLY A 35 -6.81 -13.09 -4.57
CA GLY A 35 -6.67 -13.09 -3.13
C GLY A 35 -6.03 -14.38 -2.59
N ALA A 36 -6.38 -14.73 -1.35
CA ALA A 36 -5.76 -15.75 -0.51
C ALA A 36 -5.57 -17.17 -1.12
N ASP A 37 -6.24 -17.49 -2.23
CA ASP A 37 -6.26 -18.82 -2.84
C ASP A 37 -4.99 -19.16 -3.63
N ARG A 38 -4.22 -18.16 -4.09
CA ARG A 38 -2.98 -18.41 -4.85
C ARG A 38 -1.83 -19.00 -4.02
N PHE A 39 -1.97 -19.03 -2.69
CA PHE A 39 -0.91 -19.46 -1.77
C PHE A 39 -1.15 -20.85 -1.14
N ALA A 40 -2.16 -21.59 -1.59
CA ALA A 40 -2.56 -22.86 -0.95
C ALA A 40 -1.44 -23.93 -0.94
N GLU A 41 -0.67 -24.06 -2.03
CA GLU A 41 0.45 -25.03 -2.11
C GLU A 41 1.66 -24.59 -1.26
N GLU A 42 1.90 -23.29 -1.15
CA GLU A 42 2.99 -22.71 -0.35
C GLU A 42 2.70 -22.76 1.16
N ARG A 43 1.43 -22.77 1.58
CA ARG A 43 1.03 -22.98 2.98
C ARG A 43 1.53 -24.30 3.53
N GLU A 44 1.40 -25.37 2.74
CA GLU A 44 1.84 -26.70 3.13
C GLU A 44 3.38 -26.75 3.25
N ALA A 45 4.09 -26.08 2.33
CA ALA A 45 5.55 -25.95 2.39
C ALA A 45 6.03 -25.12 3.61
N ALA A 46 5.38 -24.00 3.91
CA ALA A 46 5.74 -23.13 5.04
C ALA A 46 5.48 -23.81 6.41
N HIS A 47 4.37 -24.53 6.55
CA HIS A 47 4.08 -25.33 7.75
C HIS A 47 5.14 -26.42 7.98
N ASN A 48 5.59 -27.09 6.91
CA ASN A 48 6.64 -28.11 6.97
C ASN A 48 8.03 -27.55 7.32
N LEU A 49 8.26 -26.25 7.14
CA LEU A 49 9.48 -25.54 7.52
C LEU A 49 9.42 -24.94 8.94
N GLY A 50 8.35 -25.19 9.69
CA GLY A 50 8.19 -24.74 11.07
C GLY A 50 7.70 -23.30 11.21
N ALA A 51 7.04 -22.75 10.18
CA ALA A 51 6.28 -21.50 10.33
C ALA A 51 5.14 -21.73 11.36
N PRO A 52 4.93 -20.80 12.32
CA PRO A 52 3.86 -20.93 13.29
C PRO A 52 2.50 -20.98 12.58
N ASP A 53 1.57 -21.79 13.09
CA ASP A 53 0.17 -21.74 12.67
C ASP A 53 -0.42 -20.40 13.10
N LEU A 54 -0.62 -19.51 12.13
CA LEU A 54 -1.01 -18.11 12.36
C LEU A 54 -2.49 -17.97 12.76
N THR A 55 -3.23 -19.07 12.91
CA THR A 55 -4.63 -19.07 13.37
C THR A 55 -4.79 -19.27 14.88
N ASP A 56 -3.71 -19.59 15.60
CA ASP A 56 -3.75 -19.81 17.06
C ASP A 56 -2.63 -19.01 17.76
N PRO A 57 -2.96 -17.96 18.54
CA PRO A 57 -1.96 -17.16 19.25
C PRO A 57 -1.26 -17.92 20.40
N ASP A 58 -1.76 -19.10 20.80
CA ASP A 58 -1.24 -19.88 21.92
C ASP A 58 -0.90 -21.31 21.47
N GLY A 59 0.20 -21.49 20.74
CA GLY A 59 0.62 -22.79 20.19
C GLY A 59 0.47 -23.99 21.14
N VAL A 60 -0.54 -24.84 20.89
CA VAL A 60 -0.64 -26.20 21.41
C VAL A 60 -0.97 -27.16 20.27
N ALA A 61 0.05 -27.92 19.88
CA ALA A 61 -0.10 -29.01 18.92
C ALA A 61 -1.17 -30.02 19.38
N LYS A 62 -2.16 -30.30 18.52
CA LYS A 62 -2.97 -31.51 18.62
C LYS A 62 -3.04 -32.26 17.29
N SER A 63 -2.71 -33.54 17.42
CA SER A 63 -2.56 -34.56 16.38
C SER A 63 -3.88 -35.18 15.92
N SER A 64 -3.91 -35.50 14.63
CA SER A 64 -4.51 -36.65 13.93
C SER A 64 -6.00 -37.00 14.16
N ASP A 65 -6.77 -36.76 13.09
CA ASP A 65 -7.86 -37.55 12.44
C ASP A 65 -8.24 -38.94 12.99
N PRO A 66 -9.51 -39.37 12.80
CA PRO A 66 -9.81 -40.15 11.57
C PRO A 66 -11.22 -39.97 10.93
N ALA A 67 -11.18 -39.86 9.59
CA ALA A 67 -11.87 -40.64 8.54
C ALA A 67 -13.42 -40.83 8.49
N GLU A 68 -13.95 -40.35 7.35
CA GLU A 68 -14.97 -40.90 6.42
C GLU A 68 -16.34 -41.45 6.90
N GLN A 69 -17.41 -40.97 6.23
CA GLN A 69 -18.28 -41.80 5.36
C GLN A 69 -19.40 -41.02 4.64
N GLY A 70 -19.52 -41.23 3.32
CA GLY A 70 -20.76 -41.40 2.51
C GLY A 70 -21.78 -40.24 2.43
N THR A 71 -22.52 -39.98 1.36
CA THR A 71 -22.88 -40.71 0.13
C THR A 71 -23.57 -39.74 -0.84
N ASP A 72 -23.45 -40.01 -2.14
CA ASP A 72 -24.30 -39.53 -3.23
C ASP A 72 -25.81 -39.66 -2.94
N SER A 73 -26.60 -38.65 -3.32
CA SER A 73 -27.87 -38.90 -4.01
C SER A 73 -28.43 -37.62 -4.64
N SER A 74 -28.62 -37.69 -5.96
CA SER A 74 -29.48 -36.84 -6.76
C SER A 74 -30.94 -36.97 -6.35
N THR A 75 -31.68 -35.86 -6.36
CA THR A 75 -33.10 -35.82 -6.79
C THR A 75 -33.51 -34.38 -7.07
N ASP A 76 -33.96 -34.17 -8.30
CA ASP A 76 -34.80 -33.08 -8.78
C ASP A 76 -36.10 -32.98 -7.95
N PRO A 77 -36.67 -31.78 -7.73
CA PRO A 77 -38.05 -31.64 -8.21
C PRO A 77 -38.45 -30.25 -8.74
N THR A 78 -39.06 -30.30 -9.91
CA THR A 78 -40.42 -29.80 -10.24
C THR A 78 -40.68 -28.31 -10.34
N GLU A 79 -41.14 -27.94 -11.53
CA GLU A 79 -41.82 -26.69 -11.89
C GLU A 79 -43.01 -26.37 -10.98
N ALA A 80 -43.08 -25.10 -10.55
CA ALA A 80 -44.33 -24.47 -10.14
C ALA A 80 -44.43 -23.07 -10.79
N LYS A 81 -45.46 -22.89 -11.61
CA LYS A 81 -45.86 -21.62 -12.21
C LYS A 81 -46.68 -20.78 -11.21
N GLY A 82 -46.24 -19.55 -10.99
CA GLY A 82 -47.01 -18.39 -10.55
C GLY A 82 -46.18 -17.17 -10.97
N GLY A 83 -46.62 -16.26 -11.82
CA GLY A 83 -47.83 -15.45 -11.68
C GLY A 83 -47.43 -14.18 -10.94
N ASP A 84 -46.69 -13.28 -11.59
CA ASP A 84 -46.22 -12.03 -10.98
C ASP A 84 -46.58 -10.84 -11.89
N GLU A 85 -47.45 -9.97 -11.37
CA GLU A 85 -47.80 -8.67 -11.93
C GLU A 85 -46.66 -7.70 -11.62
N SER A 86 -45.93 -7.28 -12.64
CA SER A 86 -44.90 -6.24 -12.50
C SER A 86 -45.52 -4.87 -12.20
N PRO A 87 -45.12 -4.17 -11.12
CA PRO A 87 -45.34 -2.75 -10.99
C PRO A 87 -44.38 -2.00 -11.92
N ASP A 88 -44.91 -0.96 -12.57
CA ASP A 88 -44.23 -0.04 -13.46
C ASP A 88 -43.05 0.67 -12.75
N PRO A 89 -41.80 0.61 -13.26
CA PRO A 89 -40.71 1.38 -12.70
C PRO A 89 -40.82 2.82 -13.19
N GLY A 90 -41.27 3.70 -12.28
CA GLY A 90 -41.23 5.14 -12.48
C GLY A 90 -39.84 5.60 -12.96
N GLU A 91 -39.83 6.43 -14.00
CA GLU A 91 -38.65 7.09 -14.53
C GLU A 91 -37.99 7.93 -13.41
N SER A 92 -36.85 7.48 -12.90
CA SER A 92 -35.94 8.36 -12.18
C SER A 92 -35.27 9.29 -13.20
N GLY A 93 -35.59 10.59 -13.11
CA GLY A 93 -34.89 11.63 -13.85
C GLY A 93 -33.38 11.64 -13.53
N PRO A 94 -32.58 12.47 -14.24
CA PRO A 94 -31.14 12.56 -13.96
C PRO A 94 -30.93 12.87 -12.47
N VAL A 95 -30.23 11.98 -11.79
CA VAL A 95 -29.86 12.16 -10.38
C VAL A 95 -28.97 13.40 -10.34
N SER A 96 -29.47 14.46 -9.71
CA SER A 96 -28.70 15.69 -9.51
C SER A 96 -27.61 15.38 -8.48
N THR A 97 -26.36 15.27 -8.94
CA THR A 97 -25.20 15.16 -8.05
C THR A 97 -24.87 16.53 -7.46
N GLN A 98 -24.34 16.54 -6.24
CA GLN A 98 -23.79 17.76 -5.62
C GLN A 98 -22.31 17.92 -5.98
N ALA A 99 -21.85 19.14 -6.22
CA ALA A 99 -20.42 19.37 -6.45
C ALA A 99 -19.62 19.04 -5.18
N LEU A 100 -18.43 18.46 -5.35
CA LEU A 100 -17.50 18.24 -4.25
C LEU A 100 -16.96 19.61 -3.78
N ASP A 101 -17.25 19.98 -2.54
CA ASP A 101 -16.87 21.28 -1.99
C ASP A 101 -15.35 21.35 -1.75
N VAL A 102 -14.66 22.20 -2.49
CA VAL A 102 -13.23 22.45 -2.32
C VAL A 102 -13.03 23.83 -1.71
N SER A 103 -12.61 23.86 -0.44
CA SER A 103 -12.43 25.11 0.31
C SER A 103 -10.98 25.28 0.77
N GLY A 104 -10.55 26.54 0.95
CA GLY A 104 -9.21 26.85 1.48
C GLY A 104 -8.02 26.38 0.62
N ASN A 105 -8.21 25.95 -0.63
CA ASN A 105 -7.19 25.34 -1.50
C ASN A 105 -6.54 26.31 -2.52
N ASP A 106 -6.67 27.62 -2.31
CA ASP A 106 -6.00 28.63 -3.14
C ASP A 106 -4.71 29.10 -2.46
N PRO A 107 -3.52 28.74 -2.99
CA PRO A 107 -2.27 29.12 -2.36
C PRO A 107 -2.05 30.63 -2.42
N SER A 108 -2.64 31.37 -3.37
CA SER A 108 -2.46 32.83 -3.49
C SER A 108 -3.07 33.62 -2.35
N LEU A 109 -4.01 33.00 -1.61
CA LEU A 109 -4.65 33.60 -0.44
C LEU A 109 -3.83 33.45 0.86
N LEU A 110 -2.77 32.63 0.84
CA LEU A 110 -1.87 32.49 1.98
C LEU A 110 -0.94 33.70 2.10
N ALA A 111 -0.88 34.28 3.30
CA ALA A 111 0.03 35.38 3.60
C ALA A 111 1.49 34.99 3.27
N PRO A 112 2.27 35.91 2.68
CA PRO A 112 3.68 35.66 2.44
C PRO A 112 4.43 35.52 3.77
N ARG A 113 5.49 34.71 3.78
CA ARG A 113 6.40 34.58 4.91
C ARG A 113 7.63 35.45 4.70
N GLU A 114 8.05 36.15 5.75
CA GLU A 114 9.23 37.01 5.76
C GLU A 114 10.52 36.26 6.17
N ASP A 115 10.39 35.04 6.68
CA ASP A 115 11.51 34.24 7.20
C ASP A 115 12.24 33.41 6.13
N GLY A 116 11.88 33.59 4.85
CA GLY A 116 12.51 32.87 3.74
C GLY A 116 12.12 31.40 3.64
N LEU A 117 11.08 30.95 4.36
CA LEU A 117 10.54 29.60 4.27
C LEU A 117 9.28 29.56 3.38
N LEU A 118 8.98 28.37 2.86
CA LEU A 118 7.71 28.10 2.18
C LEU A 118 6.53 28.41 3.09
N ARG A 119 5.47 28.96 2.48
CA ARG A 119 4.14 29.08 3.12
C ARG A 119 3.64 27.71 3.58
N VAL A 120 2.64 27.66 4.44
CA VAL A 120 2.11 26.40 4.99
C VAL A 120 0.61 26.35 4.75
N TRP A 121 0.10 25.20 4.30
CA TRP A 121 -1.33 24.97 4.15
C TRP A 121 -2.05 24.96 5.52
N PRO A 122 -3.31 25.39 5.61
CA PRO A 122 -4.09 25.26 6.85
C PRO A 122 -4.18 23.82 7.33
N GLN A 123 -4.29 23.62 8.65
CA GLN A 123 -4.50 22.30 9.29
C GLN A 123 -5.97 21.81 9.18
N GLU A 124 -6.67 22.25 8.14
CA GLU A 124 -8.04 21.87 7.85
C GLU A 124 -8.07 21.27 6.44
N SER A 125 -8.75 20.14 6.29
CA SER A 125 -8.97 19.52 4.99
C SER A 125 -9.66 20.48 4.04
N SER A 126 -9.17 20.56 2.81
CA SER A 126 -9.83 21.28 1.72
C SER A 126 -11.03 20.54 1.13
N LEU A 127 -11.29 19.32 1.59
CA LEU A 127 -12.31 18.41 1.07
C LEU A 127 -13.23 17.90 2.19
N PRO A 128 -14.48 17.50 1.87
CA PRO A 128 -15.39 16.88 2.82
C PRO A 128 -14.77 15.62 3.45
N GLN A 129 -15.10 15.35 4.71
CA GLN A 129 -14.80 14.08 5.34
C GLN A 129 -15.80 13.03 4.83
N LEU A 130 -15.31 12.00 4.14
CA LEU A 130 -16.14 10.91 3.60
C LEU A 130 -15.80 9.54 4.19
N HIS A 131 -14.59 9.39 4.74
CA HIS A 131 -14.15 8.19 5.43
C HIS A 131 -13.84 8.50 6.89
N ASP A 132 -14.18 7.58 7.79
CA ASP A 132 -13.78 7.66 9.19
C ASP A 132 -13.37 6.27 9.65
N VAL A 133 -12.26 6.20 10.37
CA VAL A 133 -11.64 4.93 10.75
C VAL A 133 -12.20 4.48 12.09
N ASP A 134 -12.95 3.36 12.08
CA ASP A 134 -13.48 2.76 13.30
C ASP A 134 -12.40 1.91 13.99
N TYR A 135 -11.54 2.57 14.76
CA TYR A 135 -10.48 1.90 15.52
C TYR A 135 -11.05 0.97 16.62
N ASP A 136 -12.23 1.27 17.18
CA ASP A 136 -12.88 0.42 18.17
C ASP A 136 -13.33 -0.90 17.53
N TYR A 137 -13.84 -0.85 16.30
CA TYR A 137 -14.13 -2.04 15.51
C TYR A 137 -12.87 -2.87 15.28
N TYR A 138 -11.75 -2.29 14.86
CA TYR A 138 -10.53 -3.06 14.64
C TYR A 138 -9.98 -3.69 15.93
N LEU A 139 -9.99 -2.95 17.06
CA LEU A 139 -9.61 -3.52 18.35
C LEU A 139 -10.50 -4.70 18.76
N SER A 140 -11.77 -4.72 18.35
CA SER A 140 -12.66 -5.86 18.61
C SER A 140 -12.26 -7.13 17.86
N LEU A 141 -11.47 -7.02 16.79
CA LEU A 141 -11.00 -8.15 15.97
C LEU A 141 -9.73 -8.81 16.51
N GLU A 142 -9.18 -8.37 17.67
CA GLU A 142 -7.92 -8.88 18.23
C GLU A 142 -7.84 -10.41 18.26
N LYS A 143 -8.92 -11.08 18.63
CA LYS A 143 -8.97 -12.55 18.81
C LYS A 143 -9.44 -13.31 17.57
N GLU A 144 -9.75 -12.59 16.50
CA GLU A 144 -10.26 -13.19 15.27
C GLU A 144 -9.10 -13.67 14.39
N SER A 145 -9.30 -14.79 13.68
CA SER A 145 -8.31 -15.31 12.72
C SER A 145 -8.09 -14.36 11.54
N LYS A 146 -9.08 -13.50 11.24
CA LYS A 146 -9.03 -12.42 10.26
C LYS A 146 -8.93 -11.04 10.91
N ALA A 147 -8.03 -10.91 11.88
CA ALA A 147 -7.85 -9.68 12.67
C ALA A 147 -7.61 -8.40 11.85
N LEU A 148 -7.08 -8.51 10.62
CA LEU A 148 -6.82 -7.38 9.73
C LEU A 148 -7.92 -7.12 8.69
N SER A 149 -9.11 -7.70 8.85
CA SER A 149 -10.24 -7.42 7.95
C SER A 149 -10.56 -5.93 7.88
N GLY A 150 -10.60 -5.40 6.65
CA GLY A 150 -10.82 -3.98 6.37
C GLY A 150 -9.55 -3.11 6.40
N ILE A 151 -8.39 -3.67 6.71
CA ILE A 151 -7.10 -2.98 6.62
C ILE A 151 -6.49 -3.19 5.24
N THR A 152 -5.99 -2.11 4.63
CA THR A 152 -5.20 -2.18 3.40
C THR A 152 -3.71 -1.95 3.71
N VAL A 153 -2.83 -2.81 3.17
CA VAL A 153 -1.38 -2.64 3.26
C VAL A 153 -0.77 -2.58 1.88
N ILE A 154 -0.13 -1.45 1.57
CA ILE A 154 0.65 -1.28 0.35
C ILE A 154 2.10 -1.66 0.66
N LEU A 155 2.58 -2.74 0.05
CA LEU A 155 3.95 -3.23 0.18
C LEU A 155 4.78 -2.81 -1.04
N ASP A 156 5.87 -2.10 -0.79
CA ASP A 156 6.78 -1.61 -1.83
C ASP A 156 8.16 -2.27 -1.70
N PRO A 157 8.38 -3.46 -2.29
CA PRO A 157 9.72 -4.00 -2.41
C PRO A 157 10.56 -3.14 -3.35
N SER A 158 11.59 -2.48 -2.81
CA SER A 158 12.42 -1.53 -3.57
C SER A 158 13.08 -2.18 -4.80
N PHE A 159 13.46 -1.34 -5.77
CA PHE A 159 14.20 -1.74 -6.98
C PHE A 159 13.42 -2.71 -7.88
N GLY A 160 14.09 -3.41 -8.80
CA GLY A 160 13.50 -4.33 -9.76
C GLY A 160 13.97 -4.09 -11.19
N GLY A 161 13.86 -5.10 -12.04
CA GLY A 161 14.31 -5.05 -13.43
C GLY A 161 15.81 -4.75 -13.53
N SER A 162 16.16 -3.65 -14.20
CA SER A 162 17.55 -3.24 -14.40
C SER A 162 18.16 -2.56 -13.17
N SER A 163 17.31 -2.01 -12.30
CA SER A 163 17.69 -1.44 -11.03
C SER A 163 17.85 -2.55 -10.00
N THR A 164 19.09 -2.93 -9.68
CA THR A 164 19.38 -4.07 -8.81
C THR A 164 19.37 -3.74 -7.31
N GLY A 165 19.49 -2.46 -6.97
CA GLY A 165 19.92 -2.03 -5.64
C GLY A 165 21.33 -2.51 -5.33
N ALA A 166 21.63 -2.68 -4.05
CA ALA A 166 22.89 -3.27 -3.59
C ALA A 166 23.07 -4.69 -4.17
N SER A 167 24.30 -5.07 -4.52
CA SER A 167 24.59 -6.44 -4.97
C SER A 167 25.95 -6.93 -4.50
N VAL A 168 26.05 -8.24 -4.26
CA VAL A 168 27.28 -8.92 -3.84
C VAL A 168 27.45 -10.22 -4.63
N VAL A 169 28.66 -10.47 -5.12
CA VAL A 169 29.03 -11.75 -5.71
C VAL A 169 29.31 -12.76 -4.59
N THR A 170 28.65 -13.91 -4.66
CA THR A 170 28.78 -15.04 -3.74
C THR A 170 29.24 -16.28 -4.50
N ASP A 171 29.64 -17.33 -3.79
CA ASP A 171 30.01 -18.62 -4.42
C ASP A 171 28.85 -19.23 -5.24
N SER A 172 27.60 -18.90 -4.87
CA SER A 172 26.37 -19.35 -5.54
C SER A 172 25.86 -18.42 -6.64
N GLY A 173 26.55 -17.31 -6.93
CA GLY A 173 26.13 -16.32 -7.92
C GLY A 173 25.95 -14.91 -7.34
N VAL A 174 25.22 -14.05 -8.05
CA VAL A 174 24.97 -12.67 -7.60
C VAL A 174 23.75 -12.64 -6.70
N LEU A 175 23.91 -12.09 -5.50
CA LEU A 175 22.81 -11.78 -4.60
C LEU A 175 22.53 -10.28 -4.69
N ALA A 176 21.34 -9.91 -5.16
CA ALA A 176 20.90 -8.52 -5.29
C ALA A 176 19.79 -8.17 -4.31
N GLU A 177 19.77 -6.92 -3.87
CA GLU A 177 18.77 -6.36 -2.99
C GLU A 177 17.35 -6.55 -3.55
N LYS A 178 17.15 -6.27 -4.83
CA LYS A 178 15.85 -6.40 -5.50
C LYS A 178 15.21 -7.78 -5.34
N ASP A 179 16.02 -8.83 -5.26
CA ASP A 179 15.58 -10.22 -5.17
C ASP A 179 15.18 -10.54 -3.72
N ILE A 180 16.00 -10.13 -2.75
CA ILE A 180 15.75 -10.33 -1.32
C ILE A 180 14.48 -9.58 -0.89
N VAL A 181 14.35 -8.30 -1.26
CA VAL A 181 13.21 -7.49 -0.81
C VAL A 181 11.90 -7.93 -1.48
N LEU A 182 11.96 -8.44 -2.73
CA LEU A 182 10.78 -9.05 -3.37
C LEU A 182 10.34 -10.31 -2.64
N ALA A 183 11.27 -11.20 -2.31
CA ALA A 183 10.96 -12.44 -1.60
C ALA A 183 10.36 -12.17 -0.22
N ILE A 184 10.94 -11.23 0.54
CA ILE A 184 10.39 -10.79 1.83
C ILE A 184 8.97 -10.24 1.65
N ALA A 185 8.74 -9.38 0.66
CA ALA A 185 7.45 -8.74 0.43
C ALA A 185 6.37 -9.74 0.03
N GLN A 186 6.68 -10.74 -0.81
CA GLN A 186 5.75 -11.82 -1.18
C GLN A 186 5.35 -12.68 0.03
N ILE A 187 6.31 -13.00 0.92
CA ILE A 187 6.00 -13.73 2.15
C ILE A 187 5.14 -12.87 3.10
N ALA A 188 5.47 -11.57 3.23
CA ALA A 188 4.72 -10.64 4.07
C ALA A 188 3.29 -10.45 3.55
N GLU A 189 3.11 -10.33 2.23
CA GLU A 189 1.81 -10.31 1.56
C GLU A 189 0.97 -11.53 1.96
N ARG A 190 1.54 -12.74 1.87
CA ARG A 190 0.85 -13.96 2.28
C ARG A 190 0.39 -13.90 3.74
N TYR A 191 1.27 -13.55 4.68
CA TYR A 191 0.92 -13.48 6.10
C TYR A 191 -0.16 -12.42 6.39
N LEU A 192 -0.06 -11.24 5.79
CA LEU A 192 -1.04 -10.17 5.94
C LEU A 192 -2.41 -10.57 5.38
N THR A 193 -2.46 -11.19 4.19
CA THR A 193 -3.70 -11.71 3.60
C THR A 193 -4.28 -12.87 4.40
N GLU A 194 -3.45 -13.73 4.97
CA GLU A 194 -3.89 -14.80 5.88
C GLU A 194 -4.55 -14.22 7.15
N MET A 195 -4.05 -13.09 7.65
CA MET A 195 -4.68 -12.33 8.73
C MET A 195 -5.86 -11.45 8.28
N GLY A 196 -6.20 -11.43 6.99
CA GLY A 196 -7.40 -10.76 6.45
C GLY A 196 -7.20 -9.36 5.88
N ALA A 197 -5.95 -8.88 5.76
CA ALA A 197 -5.67 -7.60 5.12
C ALA A 197 -5.81 -7.68 3.59
N ASP A 198 -6.23 -6.58 2.99
CA ASP A 198 -6.09 -6.35 1.55
C ASP A 198 -4.67 -5.86 1.26
N VAL A 199 -3.88 -6.64 0.51
CA VAL A 199 -2.48 -6.30 0.24
C VAL A 199 -2.31 -5.87 -1.21
N ILE A 200 -1.62 -4.73 -1.40
CA ILE A 200 -1.27 -4.20 -2.72
C ILE A 200 0.24 -4.15 -2.82
N MET A 201 0.81 -4.98 -3.69
CA MET A 201 2.23 -4.97 -4.00
C MET A 201 2.52 -3.97 -5.12
N THR A 202 3.49 -3.07 -4.93
CA THR A 202 3.91 -2.14 -6.01
C THR A 202 4.56 -2.86 -7.18
N ARG A 203 5.16 -4.03 -6.91
CA ARG A 203 5.55 -5.06 -7.87
C ARG A 203 5.45 -6.44 -7.24
N SER A 204 4.99 -7.41 -8.01
CA SER A 204 4.95 -8.84 -7.62
C SER A 204 5.96 -9.69 -8.40
N SER A 205 6.76 -9.07 -9.25
CA SER A 205 7.80 -9.71 -10.08
C SER A 205 9.03 -8.79 -10.22
N ASP A 206 10.05 -9.25 -10.95
CA ASP A 206 11.27 -8.50 -11.21
C ASP A 206 11.07 -7.43 -12.30
N ILE A 207 10.28 -6.41 -11.98
CA ILE A 207 9.99 -5.25 -12.83
C ILE A 207 10.42 -3.96 -12.14
N GLU A 208 10.96 -3.03 -12.92
CA GLU A 208 11.37 -1.73 -12.44
C GLU A 208 10.21 -0.72 -12.43
N HIS A 209 9.95 -0.14 -11.26
CA HIS A 209 9.08 1.02 -11.10
C HIS A 209 9.86 2.23 -10.58
N SER A 210 9.62 3.36 -11.21
CA SER A 210 10.09 4.67 -10.76
C SER A 210 9.48 5.04 -9.41
N LEU A 211 10.15 5.92 -8.67
CA LEU A 211 9.65 6.40 -7.37
C LEU A 211 8.28 7.09 -7.51
N PHE A 212 8.07 7.76 -8.65
CA PHE A 212 6.81 8.44 -8.97
C PHE A 212 5.71 7.46 -9.37
N TYR A 213 6.02 6.33 -10.02
CA TYR A 213 5.06 5.25 -10.23
C TYR A 213 4.51 4.75 -8.89
N VAL A 214 5.41 4.43 -7.94
CA VAL A 214 5.02 3.94 -6.61
C VAL A 214 4.13 4.95 -5.89
N THR A 215 4.49 6.23 -5.94
CA THR A 215 3.72 7.32 -5.35
C THR A 215 2.33 7.45 -5.99
N ALA A 216 2.26 7.36 -7.33
CA ALA A 216 1.00 7.46 -8.06
C ALA A 216 0.07 6.27 -7.83
N LEU A 217 0.61 5.04 -7.77
CA LEU A 217 -0.16 3.84 -7.43
C LEU A 217 -0.78 3.96 -6.02
N THR A 218 0.01 4.45 -5.07
CA THR A 218 -0.45 4.67 -3.70
C THR A 218 -1.53 5.74 -3.63
N ALA A 219 -1.38 6.84 -4.37
CA ALA A 219 -2.41 7.86 -4.48
C ALA A 219 -3.70 7.32 -5.14
N ASP A 220 -3.59 6.59 -6.25
CA ASP A 220 -4.75 6.07 -6.99
C ASP A 220 -5.56 5.06 -6.16
N THR A 221 -4.88 4.23 -5.36
CA THR A 221 -5.53 3.28 -4.45
C THR A 221 -6.54 3.98 -3.54
N VAL A 222 -6.15 5.12 -2.98
CA VAL A 222 -6.98 5.88 -2.05
C VAL A 222 -8.02 6.74 -2.78
N LEU A 223 -7.64 7.34 -3.92
CA LEU A 223 -8.56 8.08 -4.77
C LEU A 223 -9.72 7.20 -5.25
N GLU A 224 -9.48 5.93 -5.56
CA GLU A 224 -10.54 4.98 -5.93
C GLU A 224 -11.54 4.76 -4.80
N ARG A 225 -11.08 4.61 -3.56
CA ARG A 225 -11.95 4.46 -2.39
C ARG A 225 -12.77 5.72 -2.16
N TYR A 226 -12.12 6.88 -2.20
CA TYR A 226 -12.77 8.17 -2.01
C TYR A 226 -13.79 8.47 -3.11
N ALA A 227 -13.52 8.09 -4.37
CA ALA A 227 -14.50 8.19 -5.46
C ALA A 227 -15.77 7.36 -5.20
N LYS A 228 -15.62 6.13 -4.66
CA LYS A 228 -16.76 5.26 -4.34
C LYS A 228 -17.61 5.85 -3.22
N GLU A 229 -16.97 6.37 -2.17
CA GLU A 229 -17.65 7.00 -1.04
C GLU A 229 -18.31 8.34 -1.45
N ALA A 230 -17.63 9.14 -2.27
CA ALA A 230 -18.20 10.36 -2.85
C ALA A 230 -19.44 10.07 -3.68
N ALA A 231 -19.40 9.06 -4.55
CA ALA A 231 -20.56 8.64 -5.33
C ALA A 231 -21.71 8.14 -4.44
N ALA A 232 -21.40 7.37 -3.38
CA ALA A 232 -22.40 6.90 -2.42
C ALA A 232 -23.04 8.05 -1.63
N ALA A 233 -22.27 9.12 -1.35
CA ALA A 233 -22.73 10.37 -0.76
C ALA A 233 -23.33 11.37 -1.79
N ASN A 234 -23.63 10.91 -3.01
CA ASN A 234 -24.24 11.68 -4.09
C ASN A 234 -23.41 12.89 -4.60
N TYR A 235 -22.09 12.89 -4.37
CA TYR A 235 -21.17 13.87 -4.96
C TYR A 235 -20.83 13.56 -6.42
N ASP A 236 -20.55 14.62 -7.19
CA ASP A 236 -19.90 14.53 -8.48
C ASP A 236 -18.43 14.11 -8.30
N THR A 237 -18.03 13.04 -9.00
CA THR A 237 -16.69 12.45 -8.89
C THR A 237 -15.69 12.99 -9.91
N GLN A 238 -16.10 13.88 -10.82
CA GLN A 238 -15.25 14.31 -11.94
C GLN A 238 -13.87 14.84 -11.48
N LEU A 239 -13.81 15.61 -10.39
CA LEU A 239 -12.54 16.09 -9.84
C LEU A 239 -11.61 14.94 -9.41
N ILE A 240 -12.18 13.90 -8.79
CA ILE A 240 -11.43 12.72 -8.32
C ILE A 240 -10.98 11.91 -9.53
N ASP A 241 -11.86 11.70 -10.51
CA ASP A 241 -11.55 10.98 -11.75
C ASP A 241 -10.43 11.66 -12.55
N ASP A 242 -10.40 12.99 -12.58
CA ASP A 242 -9.31 13.77 -13.18
C ASP A 242 -7.97 13.55 -12.44
N LEU A 243 -7.97 13.48 -11.10
CA LEU A 243 -6.77 13.18 -10.32
C LEU A 243 -6.27 11.76 -10.58
N ARG A 244 -7.18 10.78 -10.66
CA ARG A 244 -6.87 9.39 -11.02
C ARG A 244 -6.28 9.25 -12.43
N LEU A 245 -6.79 10.03 -13.38
CA LEU A 245 -6.23 10.09 -14.73
C LEU A 245 -4.79 10.62 -14.71
N GLN A 246 -4.50 11.64 -13.90
CA GLN A 246 -3.14 12.15 -13.71
C GLN A 246 -2.22 11.09 -13.06
N MET A 247 -2.71 10.30 -12.10
CA MET A 247 -1.94 9.19 -11.53
C MET A 247 -1.66 8.11 -12.58
N SER A 248 -2.65 7.79 -13.41
CA SER A 248 -2.52 6.84 -14.52
C SER A 248 -1.46 7.29 -15.53
N ASP A 249 -1.37 8.59 -15.83
CA ASP A 249 -0.31 9.13 -16.69
C ASP A 249 1.08 9.00 -16.08
N VAL A 250 1.23 9.29 -14.78
CA VAL A 250 2.51 9.10 -14.06
C VAL A 250 2.93 7.63 -14.10
N MET A 251 2.00 6.71 -13.79
CA MET A 251 2.25 5.28 -13.83
C MET A 251 2.60 4.78 -15.24
N ARG A 252 1.93 5.30 -16.27
CA ARG A 252 2.20 4.96 -17.67
C ARG A 252 3.57 5.43 -18.13
N ILE A 253 3.99 6.63 -17.72
CA ILE A 253 5.29 7.18 -18.11
C ILE A 253 6.43 6.45 -17.37
N ASN A 254 6.27 6.17 -16.07
CA ASN A 254 7.20 5.38 -15.25
C ASN A 254 8.67 5.86 -15.35
N GLN A 255 8.94 7.13 -15.10
CA GLN A 255 10.28 7.73 -15.22
C GLN A 255 10.62 8.68 -14.07
N ASN A 256 11.87 8.61 -13.59
CA ASN A 256 12.37 9.47 -12.50
C ASN A 256 12.86 10.85 -12.99
N SER A 257 13.20 10.99 -14.27
CA SER A 257 13.77 12.23 -14.84
C SER A 257 12.74 13.37 -14.88
N ALA A 258 13.19 14.60 -14.58
CA ALA A 258 12.34 15.79 -14.62
C ALA A 258 11.77 16.05 -16.03
N ASP A 259 12.57 15.82 -17.07
CA ASP A 259 12.21 16.12 -18.47
C ASP A 259 11.26 15.08 -19.09
N SER A 260 11.01 13.98 -18.38
CA SER A 260 10.18 12.88 -18.90
C SER A 260 8.67 13.16 -18.84
N GLY A 261 8.25 14.15 -18.04
CA GLY A 261 6.86 14.30 -17.62
C GLY A 261 6.40 13.25 -16.59
N GLY A 262 7.21 12.23 -16.31
CA GLY A 262 6.90 11.11 -15.42
C GLY A 262 6.83 11.46 -13.93
N ARG A 263 7.22 12.67 -13.56
CA ARG A 263 7.01 13.18 -12.19
C ARG A 263 5.58 13.67 -11.96
N GLY A 264 4.85 14.04 -13.02
CA GLY A 264 3.50 14.58 -12.93
C GLY A 264 3.34 15.67 -11.88
N LEU A 265 2.32 15.51 -11.01
CA LEU A 265 2.01 16.45 -9.92
C LEU A 265 3.06 16.48 -8.80
N PHE A 266 3.97 15.50 -8.76
CA PHE A 266 4.95 15.33 -7.69
C PHE A 266 6.30 16.00 -7.97
N GLY A 267 6.47 16.63 -9.14
CA GLY A 267 7.76 17.17 -9.58
C GLY A 267 8.17 18.51 -8.97
N GLY A 268 7.26 19.23 -8.31
CA GLY A 268 7.49 20.56 -7.76
C GLY A 268 8.01 20.56 -6.31
N ILE A 269 8.47 21.73 -5.86
CA ILE A 269 8.81 22.00 -4.45
C ILE A 269 7.53 22.34 -3.69
N GLY A 270 7.38 21.76 -2.50
CA GLY A 270 6.18 21.89 -1.68
C GLY A 270 4.98 21.12 -2.25
N THR A 271 3.79 21.44 -1.79
CA THR A 271 2.55 20.74 -2.10
C THR A 271 1.63 21.65 -2.90
N SER A 272 1.53 21.42 -4.21
CA SER A 272 0.64 22.20 -5.08
C SER A 272 -0.83 22.04 -4.66
N ALA A 273 -1.70 22.96 -5.07
CA ALA A 273 -3.14 22.88 -4.76
C ALA A 273 -3.79 21.56 -5.20
N ARG A 274 -3.37 20.98 -6.35
CA ARG A 274 -3.87 19.66 -6.79
C ARG A 274 -3.29 18.52 -5.95
N LEU A 275 -2.00 18.58 -5.60
CA LEU A 275 -1.37 17.57 -4.75
C LEU A 275 -1.94 17.59 -3.33
N ARG A 276 -2.32 18.77 -2.82
CA ARG A 276 -3.00 18.90 -1.52
C ARG A 276 -4.31 18.10 -1.49
N LEU A 277 -5.10 18.10 -2.56
CA LEU A 277 -6.34 17.31 -2.62
C LEU A 277 -6.07 15.82 -2.38
N ILE A 278 -4.99 15.28 -2.98
CA ILE A 278 -4.59 13.88 -2.80
C ILE A 278 -4.17 13.64 -1.34
N TYR A 279 -3.41 14.56 -0.74
CA TYR A 279 -2.95 14.40 0.64
C TYR A 279 -4.08 14.55 1.67
N ASP A 280 -5.01 15.47 1.45
CA ASP A 280 -6.22 15.64 2.27
C ASP A 280 -7.12 14.40 2.19
N ILE A 281 -7.23 13.78 1.02
CA ILE A 281 -7.90 12.48 0.86
C ILE A 281 -7.13 11.42 1.66
N GLN A 282 -5.82 11.25 1.43
CA GLN A 282 -4.99 10.27 2.13
C GLN A 282 -5.03 10.41 3.66
N ALA A 283 -5.16 11.63 4.18
CA ALA A 283 -5.28 11.89 5.62
C ALA A 283 -6.53 11.26 6.25
N GLN A 284 -7.58 10.98 5.46
CA GLN A 284 -8.79 10.32 5.95
C GLN A 284 -8.63 8.80 6.09
N TYR A 285 -7.68 8.19 5.38
CA TYR A 285 -7.51 6.73 5.28
C TYR A 285 -6.43 6.18 6.22
N GLY A 286 -6.66 6.35 7.52
CA GLY A 286 -5.82 5.79 8.58
C GLY A 286 -5.81 4.27 8.66
N ASP A 287 -6.63 3.58 7.88
CA ASP A 287 -6.74 2.13 7.66
C ASP A 287 -5.93 1.64 6.43
N VAL A 288 -5.17 2.53 5.79
CA VAL A 288 -4.25 2.20 4.68
C VAL A 288 -2.82 2.52 5.09
N LEU A 289 -1.95 1.50 5.12
CA LEU A 289 -0.52 1.67 5.40
C LEU A 289 0.32 1.59 4.12
N PHE A 290 1.44 2.31 4.09
CA PHE A 290 2.49 2.13 3.10
C PHE A 290 3.78 1.65 3.78
N ILE A 291 4.29 0.49 3.34
CA ILE A 291 5.52 -0.10 3.86
C ILE A 291 6.46 -0.36 2.69
N ASN A 292 7.51 0.45 2.59
CA ASN A 292 8.63 0.18 1.71
C ASN A 292 9.58 -0.82 2.37
N ILE A 293 10.15 -1.74 1.57
CA ILE A 293 11.15 -2.70 2.03
C ILE A 293 12.42 -2.47 1.21
N SER A 294 13.52 -2.20 1.89
CA SER A 294 14.84 -1.93 1.29
C SER A 294 15.94 -2.58 2.13
N LEU A 295 17.16 -2.66 1.62
CA LEU A 295 18.35 -3.04 2.37
C LEU A 295 19.29 -1.85 2.48
N ASN A 296 20.23 -1.94 3.42
CA ASN A 296 21.30 -0.97 3.53
C ASN A 296 22.58 -1.48 2.86
N GLN A 297 23.45 -0.56 2.49
CA GLN A 297 24.80 -0.85 2.02
C GLN A 297 25.73 0.27 2.48
N ASP A 298 26.92 -0.12 2.92
CA ASP A 298 27.96 0.82 3.32
C ASP A 298 29.34 0.36 2.83
N ASN A 299 30.24 1.30 2.63
CA ASN A 299 31.64 1.04 2.29
C ASN A 299 32.38 0.34 3.44
N ASP A 300 31.98 0.58 4.70
CA ASP A 300 32.42 -0.19 5.84
C ASP A 300 31.56 -1.45 5.99
N ALA A 301 32.09 -2.59 5.55
CA ALA A 301 31.44 -3.89 5.65
C ALA A 301 31.17 -4.36 7.10
N LYS A 302 31.68 -3.64 8.11
CA LYS A 302 31.38 -3.92 9.53
C LYS A 302 30.05 -3.32 9.98
N LYS A 303 29.52 -2.30 9.31
CA LYS A 303 28.20 -1.76 9.64
C LYS A 303 27.15 -2.86 9.42
N SER A 304 26.25 -3.01 10.38
CA SER A 304 25.24 -4.05 10.41
C SER A 304 23.99 -3.55 11.10
N GLY A 305 22.95 -4.36 11.06
CA GLY A 305 21.78 -4.22 11.88
C GLY A 305 20.61 -3.51 11.24
N ALA A 306 19.43 -3.73 11.80
CA ALA A 306 18.18 -3.20 11.26
C ALA A 306 18.00 -1.72 11.59
N GLU A 307 17.24 -1.02 10.74
CA GLU A 307 16.70 0.32 10.99
C GLU A 307 15.31 0.45 10.38
N ILE A 308 14.51 1.36 10.91
CA ILE A 308 13.27 1.79 10.27
C ILE A 308 13.42 3.26 9.89
N ARG A 309 13.22 3.56 8.61
CA ARG A 309 13.26 4.94 8.10
C ARG A 309 11.85 5.51 8.03
N LEU A 310 11.71 6.77 8.41
CA LEU A 310 10.45 7.51 8.35
C LEU A 310 10.70 8.97 7.99
N MET A 311 9.63 9.72 7.74
CA MET A 311 9.69 11.18 7.62
C MET A 311 8.52 11.77 8.39
N LYS A 312 8.80 12.53 9.46
CA LYS A 312 7.79 13.30 10.18
C LYS A 312 7.56 14.66 9.51
N GLN A 313 6.49 15.35 9.92
CA GLN A 313 6.07 16.62 9.33
C GLN A 313 7.18 17.67 9.33
N ASP A 314 7.86 17.86 10.47
CA ASP A 314 8.90 18.87 10.61
C ASP A 314 10.09 18.57 9.70
N PHE A 315 10.45 17.29 9.56
CA PHE A 315 11.52 16.87 8.66
C PHE A 315 11.14 17.01 7.19
N VAL A 316 9.90 16.67 6.80
CA VAL A 316 9.39 16.93 5.44
C VAL A 316 9.42 18.44 5.14
N THR A 317 9.03 19.26 6.11
CA THR A 317 9.06 20.72 6.01
C THR A 317 10.49 21.23 5.82
N GLU A 318 11.44 20.73 6.61
CA GLU A 318 12.87 21.07 6.49
C GLU A 318 13.41 20.69 5.10
N VAL A 319 13.16 19.46 4.66
CA VAL A 319 13.60 18.95 3.35
C VAL A 319 13.01 19.78 2.21
N ASN A 320 11.71 20.07 2.21
CA ASN A 320 11.10 20.90 1.18
C ASN A 320 11.69 22.31 1.13
N ASN A 321 11.95 22.93 2.29
CA ASN A 321 12.59 24.24 2.36
C ASN A 321 14.04 24.20 1.84
N SER A 322 14.76 23.09 2.06
CA SER A 322 16.13 22.91 1.56
C SER A 322 16.22 22.91 0.03
N TYR A 323 15.12 22.61 -0.68
CA TYR A 323 15.10 22.60 -2.15
C TYR A 323 14.81 23.96 -2.81
N VAL A 324 14.46 24.99 -2.04
CA VAL A 324 14.03 26.30 -2.59
C VAL A 324 15.15 27.07 -3.30
N GLU A 325 16.41 26.62 -3.21
CA GLU A 325 17.63 27.26 -3.74
C GLU A 325 17.38 28.20 -4.94
N ASP A 326 17.81 29.45 -4.77
CA ASP A 326 17.75 30.55 -5.76
C ASP A 326 16.35 30.97 -6.24
N GLN A 327 15.27 30.65 -5.51
CA GLN A 327 13.90 31.05 -5.81
C GLN A 327 13.24 31.79 -4.64
N ASP A 328 12.20 32.58 -4.91
CA ASP A 328 11.36 33.18 -3.85
C ASP A 328 10.39 32.12 -3.30
N PRO A 329 10.50 31.70 -2.02
CA PRO A 329 9.61 30.69 -1.43
C PRO A 329 8.12 31.05 -1.49
N ASN A 330 7.79 32.34 -1.54
CA ASN A 330 6.40 32.80 -1.62
C ASN A 330 5.78 32.58 -3.01
N THR A 331 6.60 32.36 -4.03
CA THR A 331 6.16 31.98 -5.39
C THR A 331 5.97 30.48 -5.57
N LEU A 332 6.49 29.68 -4.64
CA LEU A 332 6.41 28.22 -4.66
C LEU A 332 5.17 27.70 -3.94
N SER A 333 4.94 26.39 -4.09
CA SER A 333 3.81 25.72 -3.43
C SER A 333 4.06 25.62 -1.91
N PRO A 334 3.01 25.75 -1.07
CA PRO A 334 3.16 25.68 0.39
C PRO A 334 3.55 24.27 0.87
N ASN A 335 4.17 24.18 2.04
CA ASN A 335 4.31 22.92 2.78
C ASN A 335 2.95 22.39 3.24
N TYR A 336 2.79 21.08 3.16
CA TYR A 336 1.67 20.36 3.76
C TYR A 336 1.81 20.28 5.29
N SER A 337 0.69 20.30 6.01
CA SER A 337 0.65 20.51 7.46
C SER A 337 -0.11 19.45 8.25
N MET A 338 -0.56 18.39 7.58
CA MET A 338 -1.34 17.29 8.17
C MET A 338 -0.68 15.92 7.93
N ILE A 339 0.65 15.85 8.03
CA ILE A 339 1.38 14.59 8.03
C ILE A 339 1.30 14.00 9.44
N ASP A 340 0.68 12.83 9.57
CA ASP A 340 0.56 12.14 10.86
C ASP A 340 1.91 11.54 11.32
N SER A 341 2.65 12.39 12.02
CA SER A 341 3.97 12.06 12.56
C SER A 341 3.90 11.04 13.70
N GLN A 342 2.80 11.02 14.45
CA GLN A 342 2.62 10.12 15.58
C GLN A 342 2.38 8.69 15.10
N SER A 343 1.49 8.52 14.12
CA SER A 343 1.20 7.22 13.51
C SER A 343 2.42 6.64 12.80
N ARG A 344 3.18 7.45 12.06
CA ARG A 344 4.45 7.01 11.44
C ARG A 344 5.46 6.55 12.49
N ALA A 345 5.61 7.29 13.59
CA ALA A 345 6.51 6.91 14.67
C ALA A 345 6.04 5.64 15.41
N LYS A 346 4.74 5.48 15.66
CA LYS A 346 4.14 4.28 16.28
C LYS A 346 4.41 3.05 15.42
N LEU A 347 4.10 3.11 14.12
CA LEU A 347 4.34 2.00 13.19
C LEU A 347 5.83 1.65 13.11
N ALA A 348 6.71 2.66 13.03
CA ALA A 348 8.15 2.44 12.97
C ALA A 348 8.68 1.75 14.23
N TRP A 349 8.21 2.17 15.41
CA TRP A 349 8.57 1.55 16.68
C TRP A 349 8.14 0.08 16.75
N LEU A 350 6.90 -0.23 16.35
CA LEU A 350 6.38 -1.59 16.32
C LEU A 350 7.17 -2.49 15.36
N LEU A 351 7.45 -2.00 14.15
CA LEU A 351 8.25 -2.74 13.17
C LEU A 351 9.64 -3.09 13.71
N TYR A 352 10.31 -2.13 14.34
CA TYR A 352 11.62 -2.40 14.94
C TYR A 352 11.52 -3.43 16.07
N GLY A 353 10.54 -3.29 16.98
CA GLY A 353 10.34 -4.23 18.09
C GLY A 353 10.09 -5.66 17.62
N HIS A 354 9.29 -5.84 16.56
CA HIS A 354 9.06 -7.15 15.95
C HIS A 354 10.31 -7.69 15.25
N LEU A 355 11.09 -6.85 14.56
CA LEU A 355 12.38 -7.27 14.01
C LEU A 355 13.36 -7.71 15.10
N GLN A 356 13.43 -6.96 16.21
CA GLN A 356 14.25 -7.31 17.37
C GLN A 356 13.86 -8.64 17.99
N HIS A 357 12.55 -8.92 18.09
CA HIS A 357 12.06 -10.19 18.59
C HIS A 357 12.40 -11.37 17.66
N GLN A 358 12.16 -11.23 16.36
CA GLN A 358 12.34 -12.30 15.38
C GLN A 358 13.81 -12.53 15.00
N LEU A 359 14.61 -11.46 15.00
CA LEU A 359 15.98 -11.39 14.48
C LEU A 359 16.93 -10.64 15.45
N PRO A 360 17.09 -11.12 16.70
CA PRO A 360 17.93 -10.44 17.70
C PRO A 360 19.41 -10.35 17.30
N SER A 361 19.87 -11.16 16.33
CA SER A 361 21.23 -11.07 15.80
C SER A 361 21.45 -9.89 14.85
N ILE A 362 20.37 -9.30 14.30
CA ILE A 362 20.44 -8.14 13.39
C ILE A 362 19.89 -6.90 14.09
N ALA A 363 18.72 -7.00 14.73
CA ALA A 363 18.11 -5.93 15.51
C ALA A 363 18.50 -6.08 16.99
N ALA A 364 19.78 -5.89 17.30
CA ALA A 364 20.34 -6.14 18.63
C ALA A 364 20.31 -4.92 19.57
N GLU A 365 20.01 -3.72 19.05
CA GLU A 365 20.05 -2.49 19.84
C GLU A 365 18.89 -2.44 20.83
N THR A 366 19.19 -1.97 22.05
CA THR A 366 18.16 -1.76 23.08
C THR A 366 17.24 -0.59 22.75
N ASP A 367 17.79 0.45 22.13
CA ASP A 367 17.03 1.59 21.63
C ASP A 367 16.73 1.37 20.15
N PRO A 368 15.46 1.44 19.71
CA PRO A 368 15.10 1.27 18.31
C PRO A 368 15.80 2.27 17.39
N ARG A 369 16.44 1.77 16.32
CA ARG A 369 17.05 2.63 15.29
C ARG A 369 16.00 3.16 14.33
N LEU A 370 15.36 4.25 14.73
CA LEU A 370 14.36 4.97 13.92
C LEU A 370 15.00 6.23 13.33
N THR A 371 15.15 6.28 12.00
CA THR A 371 15.94 7.31 11.31
C THR A 371 15.06 8.17 10.40
N GLU A 372 15.16 9.50 10.49
CA GLU A 372 14.54 10.37 9.49
C GLU A 372 15.40 10.45 8.23
N THR A 373 14.85 10.06 7.08
CA THR A 373 15.60 9.96 5.82
C THR A 373 14.78 10.51 4.66
N ASP A 374 15.36 11.39 3.86
CA ASP A 374 14.70 11.93 2.67
C ASP A 374 14.54 10.84 1.61
N MET A 375 13.34 10.27 1.56
CA MET A 375 12.94 9.25 0.60
C MET A 375 11.71 9.77 -0.14
N ALA A 376 11.81 9.90 -1.47
CA ALA A 376 10.71 10.42 -2.28
C ALA A 376 9.38 9.67 -2.05
N VAL A 377 9.42 8.34 -1.91
CA VAL A 377 8.23 7.50 -1.65
C VAL A 377 7.59 7.74 -0.27
N LEU A 378 8.35 8.27 0.71
CA LEU A 378 7.83 8.63 2.04
C LEU A 378 7.44 10.11 2.14
N ARG A 379 8.16 10.98 1.41
CA ARG A 379 7.91 12.42 1.35
C ARG A 379 6.70 12.75 0.51
N LEU A 380 6.48 12.02 -0.58
CA LEU A 380 5.45 12.31 -1.58
C LEU A 380 4.13 11.54 -1.34
N ASN A 381 4.01 10.88 -0.19
CA ASN A 381 2.87 10.08 0.23
C ASN A 381 2.44 10.56 1.62
N ASN A 382 1.15 10.87 1.82
CA ASN A 382 0.62 11.33 3.10
C ASN A 382 0.00 10.22 3.96
N LEU A 383 -0.02 8.97 3.50
CA LEU A 383 -0.38 7.83 4.34
C LEU A 383 0.57 7.66 5.53
N THR A 384 0.19 6.81 6.49
CA THR A 384 1.14 6.29 7.47
C THR A 384 2.17 5.43 6.75
N ALA A 385 3.35 5.99 6.54
CA ALA A 385 4.37 5.49 5.63
C ALA A 385 5.74 5.33 6.31
N VAL A 386 6.37 4.18 6.13
CA VAL A 386 7.70 3.83 6.67
C VAL A 386 8.49 2.98 5.67
N SER A 387 9.82 2.92 5.83
CA SER A 387 10.69 1.98 5.12
C SER A 387 11.38 1.05 6.12
N VAL A 388 11.17 -0.25 5.93
CA VAL A 388 11.79 -1.32 6.71
C VAL A 388 13.12 -1.68 6.09
N VAL A 389 14.19 -1.55 6.87
CA VAL A 389 15.56 -1.84 6.44
C VAL A 389 16.12 -2.92 7.38
N PRO A 390 15.90 -4.21 7.09
CA PRO A 390 16.18 -5.27 8.04
C PRO A 390 17.67 -5.53 8.25
N GLY A 391 18.58 -5.00 7.42
CA GLY A 391 20.02 -5.11 7.62
C GLY A 391 20.85 -4.64 6.41
N TYR A 392 22.17 -4.86 6.48
CA TYR A 392 23.13 -4.42 5.47
C TYR A 392 23.56 -5.56 4.53
N LEU A 393 23.37 -5.41 3.22
CA LEU A 393 23.86 -6.40 2.26
C LEU A 393 25.40 -6.47 2.23
N SER A 394 26.09 -5.37 2.52
CA SER A 394 27.55 -5.33 2.63
C SER A 394 28.09 -6.14 3.82
N ASN A 395 27.30 -6.33 4.87
CA ASN A 395 27.70 -7.08 6.06
C ASN A 395 27.53 -8.59 5.85
N ALA A 396 28.56 -9.37 6.19
CA ALA A 396 28.51 -10.82 5.97
C ALA A 396 27.50 -11.55 6.86
N ALA A 397 27.30 -11.11 8.11
CA ALA A 397 26.36 -11.74 9.04
C ALA A 397 24.91 -11.43 8.67
N ASP A 398 24.60 -10.14 8.42
CA ASP A 398 23.26 -9.73 7.96
C ASP A 398 22.92 -10.41 6.64
N ARG A 399 23.83 -10.38 5.66
CA ARG A 399 23.63 -11.03 4.36
C ARG A 399 23.37 -12.53 4.48
N ALA A 400 24.07 -13.24 5.38
CA ALA A 400 23.84 -14.67 5.59
C ALA A 400 22.42 -14.96 6.06
N VAL A 401 21.85 -14.08 6.91
CA VAL A 401 20.47 -14.21 7.37
C VAL A 401 19.49 -13.78 6.27
N LEU A 402 19.65 -12.60 5.71
CA LEU A 402 18.73 -12.00 4.72
C LEU A 402 18.74 -12.73 3.37
N GLY A 403 19.84 -13.41 3.04
CA GLY A 403 19.93 -14.27 1.85
C GLY A 403 19.33 -15.66 2.06
N SER A 404 18.90 -16.02 3.28
CA SER A 404 18.27 -17.31 3.58
C SER A 404 16.75 -17.19 3.62
N GLU A 405 16.05 -18.22 3.18
CA GLU A 405 14.58 -18.29 3.23
C GLU A 405 14.05 -18.10 4.66
N ALA A 406 14.67 -18.75 5.65
CA ALA A 406 14.27 -18.63 7.05
C ALA A 406 14.44 -17.19 7.59
N GLY A 407 15.49 -16.48 7.19
CA GLY A 407 15.68 -15.08 7.56
C GLY A 407 14.64 -14.17 6.90
N GLN A 408 14.34 -14.40 5.63
CA GLN A 408 13.31 -13.66 4.90
C GLN A 408 11.92 -13.87 5.50
N GLN A 409 11.57 -15.11 5.86
CA GLN A 409 10.33 -15.43 6.58
C GLN A 409 10.23 -14.70 7.93
N LYS A 410 11.33 -14.58 8.68
CA LYS A 410 11.36 -13.84 9.94
C LYS A 410 11.15 -12.34 9.76
N VAL A 411 11.75 -11.72 8.74
CA VAL A 411 11.49 -10.31 8.41
C VAL A 411 10.02 -10.12 8.02
N ALA A 412 9.50 -10.97 7.14
CA ALA A 412 8.11 -10.91 6.70
C ALA A 412 7.11 -11.08 7.85
N SER A 413 7.37 -12.02 8.75
CA SER A 413 6.61 -12.23 9.98
C SER A 413 6.63 -10.98 10.86
N ALA A 414 7.81 -10.38 11.06
CA ALA A 414 7.92 -9.13 11.82
C ALA A 414 7.08 -8.00 11.23
N ILE A 415 7.05 -7.85 9.90
CA ILE A 415 6.19 -6.88 9.22
C ILE A 415 4.71 -7.16 9.49
N ALA A 416 4.26 -8.39 9.25
CA ALA A 416 2.85 -8.77 9.40
C ALA A 416 2.35 -8.58 10.84
N TYR A 417 3.11 -9.03 11.84
CA TYR A 417 2.73 -8.89 13.23
C TYR A 417 2.82 -7.45 13.76
N ALA A 418 3.73 -6.63 13.24
CA ALA A 418 3.75 -5.20 13.54
C ALA A 418 2.50 -4.49 13.02
N VAL A 419 2.04 -4.81 11.81
CA VAL A 419 0.77 -4.28 11.25
C VAL A 419 -0.42 -4.75 12.08
N ARG A 420 -0.46 -6.05 12.43
CA ARG A 420 -1.49 -6.58 13.33
C ARG A 420 -1.52 -5.82 14.65
N GLN A 421 -0.39 -5.66 15.32
CA GLN A 421 -0.34 -4.93 16.59
C GLN A 421 -0.69 -3.46 16.43
N TYR A 422 -0.35 -2.82 15.31
CA TYR A 422 -0.65 -1.41 15.07
C TYR A 422 -2.15 -1.11 15.13
N TYR A 423 -2.98 -2.01 14.59
CA TYR A 423 -4.44 -1.85 14.50
C TYR A 423 -5.22 -2.57 15.59
N VAL A 424 -4.83 -3.79 15.97
CA VAL A 424 -5.65 -4.66 16.82
C VAL A 424 -5.02 -5.04 18.15
N GLY A 425 -3.76 -4.69 18.39
CA GLY A 425 -3.06 -5.05 19.62
C GLY A 425 -2.83 -3.86 20.55
N PRO A 426 -2.61 -4.12 21.85
CA PRO A 426 -1.99 -3.13 22.75
C PRO A 426 -0.55 -2.78 22.35
#